data_AF-A0A7W0IQN7-F1
#
_entry.id   AF-A0A7W0IQN7-F1
#
_cell.length_a   1.000
_cell.length_b   1.000
_cell.length_c   1.000
_cell.angle_alpha   90.00
_cell.angle_beta   90.00
_cell.angle_gamma   90.00
#
_symmetry.space_group_name_H-M   'P 1'
#
loop_
_entity.id
_entity.type
_entity.pdbx_description
1 polymer ?
#
loop_
_entity_poly.entity_id
_entity_poly.type
_entity_poly.pdbx_seq_one_letter_code
_entity_poly.pdbx_strand_id
1 'polypeptide(L)'
;MGHSADPEYEYHSLQQRLSQKVQANPHSPTLMKILRILFSPEEARLARKIPHNLTSIPALSIKLNIPVDELNDKVTELARRGVLFDLECDGQRYVTLPPVVIGFFEFVFMRARPDISMKELAYLFEQYFTENDGALAKSFWQGETQLARTFVQEEVIPSRSHSEVLDWERATHIVSAATVISVGLCQCQHLAQHHGTACDKPQEVCLSFDYAAQSLARNGLTRLVTKDEAMGILAQCKDANLIQIGDNVQRKVSFICNCCSCCCHMLRGVKTYNLNKGIVSSNWIMEVDRFKCTGCGECSKVCPLDAIRVEKGLSHEKKKQWAVLNDEVCLGCGICSKICKSGGAMMKPRPHRILAPETIFDQRVAMAIERGKLADMLFDDPEKLGHRALGRLVSLLEKTALYKTAMASESIKLSVLNLLVKGAKKQAGVFADHFS
;
A
#
# COMPACT_ATOMS: atom_id res chain seq x y z
N MET A 1 14.84 -19.41 36.85
CA MET A 1 13.46 -19.94 36.82
C MET A 1 12.83 -19.47 35.51
N GLY A 2 12.73 -20.36 34.52
CA GLY A 2 12.23 -20.03 33.20
C GLY A 2 10.72 -19.88 33.24
N HIS A 3 10.22 -18.66 33.05
CA HIS A 3 8.83 -18.48 32.66
C HIS A 3 8.70 -19.04 31.24
N SER A 4 8.23 -20.29 31.10
CA SER A 4 7.71 -20.77 29.82
C SER A 4 6.56 -19.84 29.46
N ALA A 5 6.83 -18.91 28.55
CA ALA A 5 5.82 -17.98 28.05
C ALA A 5 4.74 -18.82 27.37
N ASP A 6 3.48 -18.61 27.74
CA ASP A 6 2.34 -19.22 27.08
C ASP A 6 2.41 -18.84 25.57
N PRO A 7 2.59 -19.81 24.66
CA PRO A 7 2.69 -19.51 23.23
C PRO A 7 1.51 -18.70 22.71
N GLU A 8 0.29 -18.97 23.20
CA GLU A 8 -0.91 -18.27 22.76
C GLU A 8 -0.90 -16.81 23.19
N TYR A 9 -0.39 -16.51 24.39
CA TYR A 9 -0.21 -15.14 24.85
C TYR A 9 0.74 -14.34 23.93
N GLU A 10 1.83 -14.97 23.46
CA GLU A 10 2.81 -14.30 22.61
C GLU A 10 2.22 -13.96 21.22
N TYR A 11 1.46 -14.87 20.61
CA TYR A 11 0.77 -14.60 19.34
C TYR A 11 -0.32 -13.54 19.50
N HIS A 12 -1.12 -13.60 20.57
CA HIS A 12 -2.16 -12.60 20.81
C HIS A 12 -1.56 -11.21 21.04
N SER A 13 -0.45 -11.12 21.77
CA SER A 13 0.27 -9.88 22.00
C SER A 13 0.89 -9.32 20.70
N LEU A 14 1.42 -10.19 19.84
CA LEU A 14 1.88 -9.78 18.50
C LEU A 14 0.72 -9.26 17.64
N GLN A 15 -0.42 -9.94 17.62
CA GLN A 15 -1.61 -9.49 16.90
C GLN A 15 -2.06 -8.11 17.39
N GLN A 16 -2.13 -7.91 18.72
CA GLN A 16 -2.47 -6.63 19.31
C GLN A 16 -1.48 -5.55 18.87
N ARG A 17 -0.18 -5.87 18.87
CA ARG A 17 0.85 -4.95 18.38
C ARG A 17 0.58 -4.55 16.93
N LEU A 18 0.34 -5.52 16.04
CA LEU A 18 0.04 -5.25 14.63
C LEU A 18 -1.23 -4.41 14.43
N SER A 19 -2.23 -4.55 15.31
CA SER A 19 -3.47 -3.79 15.25
C SER A 19 -3.30 -2.30 15.53
N GLN A 20 -2.24 -1.90 16.26
CA GLN A 20 -1.93 -0.51 16.60
C GLN A 20 -1.38 0.29 15.42
N LYS A 21 -0.87 -0.37 14.37
CA LYS A 21 -0.43 0.33 13.16
C LYS A 21 -1.58 1.09 12.50
N VAL A 22 -1.25 2.19 11.82
CA VAL A 22 -2.21 3.04 11.10
C VAL A 22 -3.05 2.27 10.08
N GLN A 23 -2.50 1.20 9.50
CA GLN A 23 -3.17 0.29 8.58
C GLN A 23 -4.20 -0.65 9.19
N ALA A 24 -4.34 -0.66 10.52
CA ALA A 24 -5.32 -1.41 11.32
C ALA A 24 -5.55 -2.87 10.87
N ASN A 25 -5.02 -3.83 11.64
CA ASN A 25 -5.18 -5.25 11.35
C ASN A 25 -6.18 -5.88 12.34
N PRO A 26 -7.47 -6.03 11.97
CA PRO A 26 -8.49 -6.55 12.87
C PRO A 26 -8.14 -7.96 13.32
N HIS A 27 -8.43 -8.24 14.59
CA HIS A 27 -8.24 -9.58 15.15
C HIS A 27 -9.11 -10.58 14.40
N SER A 28 -8.53 -11.74 14.09
CA SER A 28 -9.23 -12.87 13.49
C SER A 28 -8.55 -14.18 13.88
N PRO A 29 -9.30 -15.27 14.12
CA PRO A 29 -8.74 -16.62 14.21
C PRO A 29 -7.88 -17.00 12.99
N THR A 30 -8.22 -16.51 11.80
CA THR A 30 -7.48 -16.74 10.56
C THR A 30 -6.13 -16.03 10.58
N LEU A 31 -6.09 -14.75 10.99
CA LEU A 31 -4.84 -14.04 11.19
C LEU A 31 -3.95 -14.75 12.23
N MET A 32 -4.54 -15.26 13.32
CA MET A 32 -3.79 -16.01 14.32
C MET A 32 -3.15 -17.28 13.74
N LYS A 33 -3.83 -17.99 12.83
CA LYS A 33 -3.22 -19.13 12.11
C LYS A 33 -2.05 -18.70 11.24
N ILE A 34 -2.20 -17.59 10.50
CA ILE A 34 -1.11 -17.01 9.69
C ILE A 34 0.10 -16.70 10.58
N LEU A 35 -0.10 -16.04 11.72
CA LEU A 35 0.99 -15.69 12.64
C LEU A 35 1.71 -16.92 13.20
N ARG A 36 1.00 -18.01 13.50
CA ARG A 36 1.61 -19.28 13.96
C ARG A 36 2.46 -19.97 12.89
N ILE A 37 2.14 -19.79 11.61
CA ILE A 37 2.97 -20.31 10.51
C ILE A 37 4.20 -19.41 10.30
N LEU A 38 4.01 -18.09 10.43
CA LEU A 38 5.04 -17.11 10.11
C LEU A 38 6.05 -16.86 11.23
N PHE A 39 5.71 -17.14 12.49
CA PHE A 39 6.54 -16.88 13.66
C PHE A 39 6.58 -18.09 14.58
N SER A 40 7.75 -18.38 15.15
CA SER A 40 7.84 -19.17 16.38
C SER A 40 7.36 -18.34 17.60
N PRO A 41 7.04 -18.97 18.75
CA PRO A 41 6.66 -18.22 19.94
C PRO A 41 7.74 -17.25 20.44
N GLU A 42 9.02 -17.62 20.32
CA GLU A 42 10.16 -16.75 20.67
C GLU A 42 10.24 -15.55 19.72
N GLU A 43 10.05 -15.78 18.41
CA GLU A 43 10.05 -14.73 17.41
C GLU A 43 8.86 -13.79 17.58
N ALA A 44 7.67 -14.31 17.91
CA ALA A 44 6.50 -13.50 18.21
C ALA A 44 6.74 -12.60 19.44
N ARG A 45 7.42 -13.14 20.46
CA ARG A 45 7.84 -12.39 21.66
C ARG A 45 8.85 -11.30 21.36
N LEU A 46 9.80 -11.55 20.45
CA LEU A 46 10.73 -10.54 19.97
C LEU A 46 9.99 -9.46 19.17
N ALA A 47 9.24 -9.88 18.15
CA ALA A 47 8.50 -9.03 17.22
C ALA A 47 7.59 -8.03 17.96
N ARG A 48 6.80 -8.48 18.94
CA ARG A 48 5.87 -7.59 19.67
C ARG A 48 6.55 -6.45 20.44
N LYS A 49 7.85 -6.57 20.74
CA LYS A 49 8.62 -5.56 21.47
C LYS A 49 9.26 -4.51 20.55
N ILE A 50 9.25 -4.74 19.24
CA ILE A 50 9.80 -3.83 18.24
C ILE A 50 8.87 -2.61 18.11
N PRO A 51 9.41 -1.37 18.17
CA PRO A 51 8.67 -0.16 17.84
C PRO A 51 8.04 -0.20 16.43
N HIS A 52 6.89 0.43 16.24
CA HIS A 52 6.30 0.66 14.91
C HIS A 52 7.14 1.63 14.07
N ASN A 53 7.76 2.61 14.70
CA ASN A 53 8.70 3.52 14.06
C ASN A 53 10.05 2.83 13.86
N LEU A 54 10.77 3.24 12.82
CA LEU A 54 12.11 2.73 12.52
C LEU A 54 13.03 2.93 13.73
N THR A 55 13.61 1.85 14.20
CA THR A 55 14.49 1.84 15.38
C THR A 55 15.83 1.24 15.01
N SER A 56 16.92 1.88 15.43
CA SER A 56 18.26 1.37 15.13
C SER A 56 18.53 0.09 15.92
N ILE A 57 19.29 -0.84 15.33
CA ILE A 57 19.68 -2.07 16.01
C ILE A 57 20.42 -1.79 17.33
N PRO A 58 21.37 -0.84 17.43
CA PRO A 58 22.01 -0.52 18.71
C PRO A 58 21.03 -0.06 19.79
N ALA A 59 20.06 0.80 19.44
CA ALA A 59 19.05 1.26 20.40
C ALA A 59 18.11 0.12 20.84
N LEU A 60 17.73 -0.75 19.90
CA LEU A 60 16.89 -1.91 20.18
C LEU A 60 17.63 -2.97 21.01
N SER A 61 18.93 -3.17 20.77
CA SER A 61 19.81 -4.06 21.53
C SER A 61 19.84 -3.70 23.01
N ILE A 62 20.09 -2.42 23.33
CA ILE A 62 20.08 -1.90 24.71
C ILE A 62 18.71 -2.17 25.37
N LYS A 63 17.64 -1.90 24.62
CA LYS A 63 16.26 -2.02 25.13
C LYS A 63 15.87 -3.47 25.41
N LEU A 64 16.24 -4.38 24.52
CA LEU A 64 15.88 -5.80 24.62
C LEU A 64 16.86 -6.59 25.49
N ASN A 65 18.00 -5.99 25.84
CA ASN A 65 19.13 -6.65 26.50
C ASN A 65 19.60 -7.89 25.71
N ILE A 66 19.74 -7.73 24.39
CA ILE A 66 20.25 -8.73 23.44
C ILE A 66 21.52 -8.15 22.80
N PRO A 67 22.65 -8.86 22.74
CA PRO A 67 23.85 -8.41 22.04
C PRO A 67 23.56 -7.95 20.61
N VAL A 68 24.25 -6.90 20.14
CA VAL A 68 24.01 -6.30 18.82
C VAL A 68 24.13 -7.32 17.68
N ASP A 69 25.15 -8.18 17.74
CA ASP A 69 25.41 -9.19 16.70
C ASP A 69 24.31 -10.27 16.69
N GLU A 70 23.93 -10.76 17.86
CA GLU A 70 22.82 -11.73 17.99
C GLU A 70 21.49 -11.14 17.50
N LEU A 71 21.21 -9.88 17.84
CA LEU A 71 20.00 -9.19 17.38
C LEU A 71 20.03 -8.99 15.85
N ASN A 72 21.20 -8.67 15.27
CA ASN A 72 21.37 -8.57 13.82
C ASN A 72 21.08 -9.90 13.12
N ASP A 73 21.56 -11.02 13.66
CA ASP A 73 21.30 -12.34 13.08
C ASP A 73 19.80 -12.67 13.11
N LYS A 74 19.14 -12.48 14.26
CA LYS A 74 17.69 -12.68 14.41
C LYS A 74 16.90 -11.78 13.45
N VAL A 75 17.26 -10.50 13.33
CA VAL A 75 16.61 -9.54 12.42
C VAL A 75 16.81 -9.95 10.96
N THR A 76 18.01 -10.40 10.58
CA THR A 76 18.30 -10.85 9.21
C THR A 76 17.42 -12.03 8.82
N GLU A 77 17.29 -13.02 9.70
CA GLU A 77 16.47 -14.19 9.42
C GLU A 77 14.98 -13.82 9.27
N LEU A 78 14.46 -12.99 10.18
CA LEU A 78 13.07 -12.52 10.10
C LEU A 78 12.81 -11.65 8.85
N ALA A 79 13.78 -10.81 8.46
CA ALA A 79 13.68 -10.00 7.25
C ALA A 79 13.72 -10.86 5.96
N ARG A 80 14.61 -11.85 5.91
CA ARG A 80 14.66 -12.85 4.81
C ARG A 80 13.38 -13.66 4.68
N ARG A 81 12.67 -13.92 5.79
CA ARG A 81 11.35 -14.57 5.79
C ARG A 81 10.20 -13.62 5.45
N GLY A 82 10.47 -12.31 5.32
CA GLY A 82 9.47 -11.29 4.99
C GLY A 82 8.56 -10.93 6.16
N VAL A 83 8.96 -11.25 7.39
CA VAL A 83 8.18 -11.01 8.62
C VAL A 83 8.76 -9.87 9.47
N LEU A 84 9.74 -9.16 8.91
CA LEU A 84 10.31 -7.95 9.46
C LEU A 84 10.82 -7.08 8.31
N PHE A 85 10.82 -5.76 8.48
CA PHE A 85 11.38 -4.85 7.50
C PHE A 85 12.59 -4.16 8.11
N ASP A 86 13.69 -4.17 7.38
CA ASP A 86 14.91 -3.49 7.76
C ASP A 86 15.39 -2.55 6.65
N LEU A 87 16.19 -1.57 7.00
CA LEU A 87 16.87 -0.71 6.04
C LEU A 87 18.22 -0.28 6.59
N GLU A 88 19.13 0.04 5.69
CA GLU A 88 20.41 0.64 6.04
C GLU A 88 20.38 2.12 5.67
N CYS A 89 20.85 2.96 6.60
CA CYS A 89 20.94 4.40 6.45
C CYS A 89 22.17 4.87 7.24
N ASP A 90 23.06 5.63 6.60
CA ASP A 90 24.32 6.14 7.17
C ASP A 90 25.14 5.08 7.94
N GLY A 91 25.25 3.88 7.38
CA GLY A 91 26.00 2.76 7.98
C GLY A 91 25.34 2.14 9.22
N GLN A 92 24.12 2.55 9.58
CA GLN A 92 23.32 1.92 10.62
C GLN A 92 22.13 1.18 10.04
N ARG A 93 21.82 0.03 10.66
CA ARG A 93 20.63 -0.76 10.34
C ARG A 93 19.48 -0.36 11.25
N TYR A 94 18.32 -0.15 10.63
CA TYR A 94 17.07 0.16 11.29
C TYR A 94 16.03 -0.89 10.98
N VAL A 95 15.12 -1.10 11.92
CA VAL A 95 14.14 -2.17 11.85
C VAL A 95 12.76 -1.69 12.29
N THR A 96 11.72 -2.27 11.69
CA THR A 96 10.32 -2.12 12.09
C THR A 96 9.53 -3.37 11.72
N LEU A 97 8.43 -3.61 12.42
CA LEU A 97 7.43 -4.55 11.94
C LEU A 97 6.75 -3.99 10.69
N PRO A 98 6.63 -4.73 9.59
CA PRO A 98 5.74 -4.33 8.52
C PRO A 98 4.27 -4.59 8.93
N PRO A 99 3.30 -3.90 8.33
CA PRO A 99 1.87 -4.20 8.47
C PRO A 99 1.52 -5.52 7.77
N VAL A 100 0.26 -5.98 7.87
CA VAL A 100 -0.18 -7.16 7.12
C VAL A 100 -0.26 -6.88 5.62
N VAL A 101 -0.85 -5.74 5.23
CA VAL A 101 -1.03 -5.29 3.83
C VAL A 101 -0.10 -4.13 3.52
N ILE A 102 0.56 -4.19 2.36
CA ILE A 102 1.79 -3.46 2.05
C ILE A 102 2.86 -3.78 3.12
N GLY A 103 3.10 -5.07 3.31
CA GLY A 103 3.97 -5.65 4.33
C GLY A 103 4.04 -7.18 4.25
N PHE A 104 3.66 -7.90 5.30
CA PHE A 104 3.82 -9.36 5.39
C PHE A 104 3.28 -10.11 4.17
N PHE A 105 2.07 -9.76 3.73
CA PHE A 105 1.43 -10.45 2.62
C PHE A 105 2.27 -10.34 1.34
N GLU A 106 2.67 -9.12 0.98
CA GLU A 106 3.54 -8.85 -0.16
C GLU A 106 4.88 -9.56 0.01
N PHE A 107 5.54 -9.37 1.15
CA PHE A 107 6.87 -9.90 1.39
C PHE A 107 6.93 -11.42 1.42
N VAL A 108 5.84 -12.11 1.76
CA VAL A 108 5.75 -13.57 1.68
C VAL A 108 5.54 -14.03 0.24
N PHE A 109 4.67 -13.37 -0.53
CA PHE A 109 4.23 -13.84 -1.86
C PHE A 109 4.98 -13.21 -3.05
N MET A 110 5.89 -12.26 -2.85
CA MET A 110 6.72 -11.69 -3.92
C MET A 110 7.80 -12.66 -4.44
N ARG A 111 7.96 -13.85 -3.83
CA ARG A 111 8.81 -14.95 -4.33
C ARG A 111 8.18 -16.30 -4.03
N ALA A 112 8.65 -17.34 -4.72
CA ALA A 112 8.36 -18.72 -4.35
C ALA A 112 9.27 -19.16 -3.18
N ARG A 113 8.68 -19.88 -2.21
CA ARG A 113 9.32 -20.31 -0.97
C ARG A 113 9.14 -21.81 -0.79
N PRO A 114 10.21 -22.62 -0.81
CA PRO A 114 10.11 -24.06 -0.53
C PRO A 114 10.08 -24.38 0.98
N ASP A 115 10.49 -23.43 1.83
CA ASP A 115 10.61 -23.57 3.28
C ASP A 115 9.26 -23.55 4.04
N ILE A 116 8.19 -23.09 3.40
CA ILE A 116 6.87 -22.92 4.02
C ILE A 116 5.75 -23.39 3.09
N SER A 117 4.61 -23.79 3.67
CA SER A 117 3.41 -24.16 2.93
C SER A 117 2.75 -22.91 2.31
N MET A 118 3.22 -22.50 1.13
CA MET A 118 2.66 -21.37 0.39
C MET A 118 1.19 -21.55 0.06
N LYS A 119 0.77 -22.79 -0.21
CA LYS A 119 -0.64 -23.12 -0.50
C LYS A 119 -1.55 -22.89 0.71
N GLU A 120 -1.11 -23.29 1.90
CA GLU A 120 -1.86 -23.07 3.13
C GLU A 120 -1.94 -21.58 3.47
N LEU A 121 -0.81 -20.86 3.39
CA LEU A 121 -0.80 -19.41 3.58
C LEU A 121 -1.69 -18.71 2.57
N ALA A 122 -1.69 -19.13 1.30
CA ALA A 122 -2.54 -18.55 0.27
C ALA A 122 -4.02 -18.68 0.64
N TYR A 123 -4.45 -19.85 1.12
CA TYR A 123 -5.82 -20.07 1.60
C TYR A 123 -6.15 -19.19 2.80
N LEU A 124 -5.26 -19.12 3.79
CA LEU A 124 -5.49 -18.31 4.99
C LEU A 124 -5.53 -16.81 4.69
N PHE A 125 -4.65 -16.29 3.82
CA PHE A 125 -4.67 -14.89 3.42
C PHE A 125 -5.93 -14.55 2.61
N GLU A 126 -6.32 -15.39 1.64
CA GLU A 126 -7.59 -15.18 0.92
C GLU A 126 -8.79 -15.17 1.87
N GLN A 127 -8.82 -16.09 2.83
CA GLN A 127 -9.86 -16.12 3.84
C GLN A 127 -9.81 -14.85 4.70
N TYR A 128 -8.64 -14.41 5.17
CA TYR A 128 -8.50 -13.20 5.97
C TYR A 128 -8.92 -11.92 5.21
N PHE A 129 -8.68 -11.88 3.90
CA PHE A 129 -9.11 -10.77 3.04
C PHE A 129 -10.61 -10.71 2.81
N THR A 130 -11.30 -11.86 2.85
CA THR A 130 -12.71 -11.98 2.42
C THR A 130 -13.70 -12.22 3.56
N GLU A 131 -13.23 -12.73 4.69
CA GLU A 131 -14.06 -13.03 5.86
C GLU A 131 -14.58 -11.76 6.57
N ASN A 132 -15.55 -11.96 7.48
CA ASN A 132 -16.14 -10.90 8.31
C ASN A 132 -16.63 -9.70 7.48
N ASP A 133 -17.21 -9.97 6.30
CA ASP A 133 -17.69 -8.95 5.36
C ASP A 133 -16.63 -7.87 5.05
N GLY A 134 -15.39 -8.32 4.77
CA GLY A 134 -14.30 -7.43 4.39
C GLY A 134 -13.79 -6.54 5.52
N ALA A 135 -13.83 -7.03 6.76
CA ALA A 135 -13.40 -6.25 7.94
C ALA A 135 -12.00 -5.64 7.77
N LEU A 136 -11.05 -6.38 7.16
CA LEU A 136 -9.71 -5.89 6.87
C LEU A 136 -9.70 -4.78 5.80
N ALA A 137 -10.45 -4.95 4.71
CA ALA A 137 -10.61 -3.92 3.69
C ALA A 137 -11.17 -2.62 4.30
N LYS A 138 -12.24 -2.75 5.10
CA LYS A 138 -12.90 -1.63 5.78
C LYS A 138 -12.04 -0.99 6.87
N SER A 139 -11.12 -1.73 7.50
CA SER A 139 -10.17 -1.16 8.48
C SER A 139 -9.04 -0.39 7.79
N PHE A 140 -8.60 -0.87 6.64
CA PHE A 140 -7.51 -0.30 5.86
C PHE A 140 -7.92 1.00 5.14
N TRP A 141 -9.14 1.05 4.58
CA TRP A 141 -9.66 2.17 3.78
C TRP A 141 -10.53 3.15 4.59
N GLN A 142 -10.04 3.54 5.75
CA GLN A 142 -10.66 4.57 6.60
C GLN A 142 -10.09 5.96 6.31
N GLY A 143 -10.89 7.00 6.53
CA GLY A 143 -10.48 8.39 6.36
C GLY A 143 -10.38 8.82 4.89
N GLU A 144 -9.76 9.96 4.67
CA GLU A 144 -9.58 10.56 3.35
C GLU A 144 -8.20 10.22 2.77
N THR A 145 -7.18 10.18 3.62
CA THR A 145 -5.82 9.84 3.24
C THR A 145 -5.68 8.33 3.08
N GLN A 146 -5.40 7.89 1.85
CA GLN A 146 -5.13 6.49 1.52
C GLN A 146 -3.68 6.26 1.15
N LEU A 147 -3.27 5.00 1.19
CA LEU A 147 -1.88 4.57 1.01
C LEU A 147 -1.43 4.52 -0.43
N ALA A 148 -2.34 4.19 -1.33
CA ALA A 148 -2.03 3.95 -2.70
C ALA A 148 -2.82 4.88 -3.62
N ARG A 149 -2.17 5.30 -4.70
CA ARG A 149 -2.78 6.06 -5.78
C ARG A 149 -2.62 5.36 -7.11
N THR A 150 -3.47 5.74 -8.04
CA THR A 150 -3.40 5.34 -9.44
C THR A 150 -2.49 6.28 -10.23
N PHE A 151 -1.61 5.71 -11.04
CA PHE A 151 -0.87 6.45 -12.08
C PHE A 151 -1.66 6.39 -13.39
N VAL A 152 -1.73 7.53 -14.09
CA VAL A 152 -2.34 7.58 -15.42
C VAL A 152 -1.36 7.04 -16.46
N GLN A 153 -1.85 6.32 -17.47
CA GLN A 153 -1.04 5.98 -18.63
C GLN A 153 -0.72 7.26 -19.42
N GLU A 154 0.54 7.68 -19.37
CA GLU A 154 1.02 8.94 -19.93
C GLU A 154 0.71 9.08 -21.43
N GLU A 155 0.73 7.96 -22.17
CA GLU A 155 0.55 7.92 -23.62
C GLU A 155 -0.88 8.28 -24.08
N VAL A 156 -1.86 8.23 -23.18
CA VAL A 156 -3.26 8.56 -23.50
C VAL A 156 -3.63 9.99 -23.12
N ILE A 157 -2.69 10.75 -22.56
CA ILE A 157 -2.89 12.16 -22.27
C ILE A 157 -2.75 12.96 -23.56
N PRO A 158 -3.63 13.94 -23.84
CA PRO A 158 -3.47 14.80 -25.00
C PRO A 158 -2.12 15.54 -24.95
N SER A 159 -1.36 15.56 -26.05
CA SER A 159 -0.01 16.13 -26.09
C SER A 159 0.07 17.59 -25.61
N ARG A 160 -0.98 18.38 -25.84
CA ARG A 160 -1.11 19.76 -25.35
C ARG A 160 -1.11 19.91 -23.82
N SER A 161 -1.43 18.83 -23.12
CA SER A 161 -1.54 18.79 -21.66
C SER A 161 -0.47 17.89 -21.02
N HIS A 162 0.54 17.44 -21.77
CA HIS A 162 1.66 16.69 -21.19
C HIS A 162 2.42 17.51 -20.12
N SER A 163 2.54 18.83 -20.31
CA SER A 163 3.12 19.73 -19.30
C SER A 163 2.27 19.88 -18.03
N GLU A 164 1.02 19.41 -18.05
CA GLU A 164 0.12 19.49 -16.89
C GLU A 164 0.24 18.27 -15.97
N VAL A 165 0.84 17.17 -16.46
CA VAL A 165 1.11 15.96 -15.67
C VAL A 165 2.36 16.20 -14.83
N LEU A 166 2.19 16.25 -13.51
CA LEU A 166 3.30 16.47 -12.61
C LEU A 166 4.22 15.25 -12.59
N ASP A 167 5.51 15.45 -12.33
CA ASP A 167 6.50 14.37 -12.34
C ASP A 167 6.14 13.21 -11.40
N TRP A 168 5.57 13.51 -10.23
CA TRP A 168 5.11 12.48 -9.29
C TRP A 168 3.91 11.68 -9.81
N GLU A 169 3.17 12.15 -10.81
CA GLU A 169 2.05 11.44 -11.43
C GLU A 169 2.47 10.46 -12.52
N ARG A 170 3.75 10.48 -12.89
CA ARG A 170 4.30 9.73 -14.02
C ARG A 170 5.06 8.50 -13.53
N ALA A 171 4.54 7.32 -13.82
CA ALA A 171 5.22 6.07 -13.49
C ALA A 171 6.62 5.99 -14.14
N THR A 172 6.77 6.55 -15.36
CA THR A 172 8.06 6.60 -16.06
C THR A 172 9.06 7.52 -15.37
N HIS A 173 8.60 8.63 -14.77
CA HIS A 173 9.45 9.52 -13.99
C HIS A 173 9.96 8.82 -12.72
N ILE A 174 9.08 8.12 -11.99
CA ILE A 174 9.50 7.37 -10.79
C ILE A 174 10.61 6.36 -11.11
N VAL A 175 10.45 5.59 -12.19
CA VAL A 175 11.49 4.65 -12.66
C VAL A 175 12.77 5.40 -13.05
N SER A 176 12.66 6.51 -13.77
CA SER A 176 13.82 7.27 -14.26
C SER A 176 14.58 7.96 -13.14
N ALA A 177 13.88 8.42 -12.09
CA ALA A 177 14.46 9.12 -10.95
C ALA A 177 15.05 8.16 -9.89
N ALA A 178 14.61 6.90 -9.85
CA ALA A 178 15.07 5.92 -8.87
C ALA A 178 16.58 5.65 -8.98
N THR A 179 17.21 5.43 -7.82
CA THR A 179 18.62 5.04 -7.71
C THR A 179 18.79 3.53 -7.73
N VAL A 180 17.89 2.81 -7.07
CA VAL A 180 17.85 1.35 -7.04
C VAL A 180 16.44 0.89 -7.38
N ILE A 181 16.34 -0.15 -8.21
CA ILE A 181 15.07 -0.74 -8.62
C ILE A 181 15.17 -2.24 -8.44
N SER A 182 14.12 -2.84 -7.93
CA SER A 182 13.99 -4.28 -7.86
C SER A 182 12.59 -4.71 -8.29
N VAL A 183 12.45 -5.94 -8.78
CA VAL A 183 11.18 -6.53 -9.17
C VAL A 183 10.94 -7.84 -8.42
N GLY A 184 9.70 -8.05 -8.00
CA GLY A 184 9.21 -9.32 -7.47
C GLY A 184 7.96 -9.81 -8.19
N LEU A 185 7.53 -11.02 -7.83
CA LEU A 185 6.27 -11.58 -8.30
C LEU A 185 5.08 -10.73 -7.78
N CYS A 186 4.03 -10.63 -8.58
CA CYS A 186 2.74 -10.09 -8.15
C CYS A 186 2.17 -11.00 -7.07
N GLN A 187 2.20 -10.54 -5.82
CA GLN A 187 1.76 -11.29 -4.64
C GLN A 187 0.31 -11.80 -4.77
N CYS A 188 -0.58 -10.99 -5.37
CA CYS A 188 -1.98 -11.34 -5.52
C CYS A 188 -2.19 -12.45 -6.56
N GLN A 189 -1.47 -12.37 -7.69
CA GLN A 189 -1.52 -13.40 -8.72
C GLN A 189 -0.83 -14.69 -8.24
N HIS A 190 0.30 -14.59 -7.55
CA HIS A 190 0.98 -15.74 -6.96
C HIS A 190 0.10 -16.44 -5.92
N LEU A 191 -0.59 -15.70 -5.05
CA LEU A 191 -1.61 -16.29 -4.16
C LEU A 191 -2.68 -17.05 -4.96
N ALA A 192 -3.22 -16.42 -6.02
CA ALA A 192 -4.25 -17.02 -6.86
C ALA A 192 -3.77 -18.29 -7.60
N GLN A 193 -2.46 -18.44 -7.87
CA GLN A 193 -1.91 -19.66 -8.47
C GLN A 193 -2.08 -20.86 -7.54
N HIS A 194 -1.85 -20.67 -6.23
CA HIS A 194 -2.07 -21.73 -5.23
C HIS A 194 -3.54 -22.13 -5.09
N HIS A 195 -4.46 -21.32 -5.64
CA HIS A 195 -5.91 -21.55 -5.67
C HIS A 195 -6.40 -22.05 -7.04
N GLY A 196 -5.53 -22.11 -8.05
CA GLY A 196 -5.90 -22.47 -9.42
C GLY A 196 -6.75 -21.41 -10.14
N THR A 197 -6.72 -20.15 -9.68
CA THR A 197 -7.54 -19.04 -10.21
C THR A 197 -6.73 -17.88 -10.77
N ALA A 198 -5.41 -18.02 -10.87
CA ALA A 198 -4.56 -17.00 -11.46
C ALA A 198 -4.85 -16.78 -12.95
N CYS A 199 -4.83 -15.52 -13.38
CA CYS A 199 -4.83 -15.18 -14.80
C CYS A 199 -3.45 -15.41 -15.44
N ASP A 200 -3.41 -15.27 -16.76
CA ASP A 200 -2.26 -15.44 -17.64
C ASP A 200 -1.41 -14.16 -17.82
N LYS A 201 -1.75 -13.07 -17.13
CA LYS A 201 -1.01 -11.80 -17.23
C LYS A 201 0.42 -11.94 -16.68
N PRO A 202 1.36 -11.06 -17.10
CA PRO A 202 2.73 -11.10 -16.61
C PRO A 202 2.80 -11.04 -15.08
N GLN A 203 3.65 -11.90 -14.49
CA GLN A 203 3.68 -12.09 -13.04
C GLN A 203 4.82 -11.35 -12.34
N GLU A 204 5.98 -11.19 -12.97
CA GLU A 204 7.11 -10.46 -12.38
C GLU A 204 6.98 -8.94 -12.64
N VAL A 205 6.07 -8.30 -11.91
CA VAL A 205 5.60 -6.94 -12.21
C VAL A 205 5.46 -6.02 -11.00
N CYS A 206 5.86 -6.48 -9.80
CA CYS A 206 5.83 -5.69 -8.59
C CYS A 206 7.16 -4.95 -8.44
N LEU A 207 7.19 -3.66 -8.80
CA LEU A 207 8.40 -2.84 -8.75
C LEU A 207 8.53 -2.18 -7.39
N SER A 208 9.74 -2.22 -6.83
CA SER A 208 10.14 -1.47 -5.63
C SER A 208 11.29 -0.53 -5.96
N PHE A 209 11.40 0.57 -5.21
CA PHE A 209 12.37 1.64 -5.48
C PHE A 209 13.19 2.00 -4.23
N ASP A 210 14.41 2.48 -4.48
CA ASP A 210 15.34 3.05 -3.51
C ASP A 210 15.51 2.18 -2.25
N TYR A 211 15.21 2.72 -1.05
CA TYR A 211 15.42 2.01 0.21
C TYR A 211 14.62 0.70 0.29
N ALA A 212 13.41 0.67 -0.28
CA ALA A 212 12.59 -0.53 -0.31
C ALA A 212 13.19 -1.56 -1.27
N ALA A 213 13.63 -1.13 -2.47
CA ALA A 213 14.30 -2.01 -3.41
C ALA A 213 15.57 -2.64 -2.83
N GLN A 214 16.41 -1.83 -2.16
CA GLN A 214 17.65 -2.30 -1.54
C GLN A 214 17.38 -3.34 -0.46
N SER A 215 16.45 -3.05 0.46
CA SER A 215 16.08 -3.98 1.53
C SER A 215 15.51 -5.29 0.99
N LEU A 216 14.52 -5.20 0.10
CA LEU A 216 13.84 -6.38 -0.43
C LEU A 216 14.79 -7.25 -1.26
N ALA A 217 15.66 -6.65 -2.08
CA ALA A 217 16.63 -7.38 -2.87
C ALA A 217 17.71 -8.03 -1.98
N ARG A 218 18.26 -7.30 -0.99
CA ARG A 218 19.24 -7.85 -0.03
C ARG A 218 18.69 -9.06 0.72
N ASN A 219 17.41 -9.04 1.07
CA ASN A 219 16.75 -10.12 1.78
C ASN A 219 16.23 -11.25 0.86
N GLY A 220 16.47 -11.16 -0.45
CA GLY A 220 16.07 -12.18 -1.43
C GLY A 220 14.58 -12.21 -1.75
N LEU A 221 13.84 -11.14 -1.44
CA LEU A 221 12.41 -10.99 -1.71
C LEU A 221 12.15 -10.58 -3.17
N THR A 222 13.10 -9.86 -3.76
CA THR A 222 13.07 -9.36 -5.14
C THR A 222 14.44 -9.55 -5.79
N ARG A 223 14.52 -9.35 -7.10
CA ARG A 223 15.80 -9.21 -7.82
C ARG A 223 16.00 -7.79 -8.30
N LEU A 224 17.25 -7.32 -8.31
CA LEU A 224 17.59 -6.01 -8.87
C LEU A 224 17.35 -5.97 -10.38
N VAL A 225 16.94 -4.81 -10.87
CA VAL A 225 16.71 -4.56 -12.31
C VAL A 225 17.29 -3.21 -12.72
N THR A 226 17.60 -3.09 -14.01
CA THR A 226 18.01 -1.80 -14.59
C THR A 226 16.79 -0.90 -14.84
N LYS A 227 17.03 0.40 -15.08
CA LYS A 227 15.97 1.34 -15.48
C LYS A 227 15.30 0.90 -16.78
N ASP A 228 16.07 0.47 -17.77
CA ASP A 228 15.55 0.03 -19.07
C ASP A 228 14.66 -1.21 -18.93
N GLU A 229 15.09 -2.17 -18.10
CA GLU A 229 14.28 -3.35 -17.78
C GLU A 229 12.99 -2.97 -17.05
N ALA A 230 13.05 -2.09 -16.05
CA ALA A 230 11.88 -1.61 -15.34
C ALA A 230 10.89 -0.86 -16.27
N MET A 231 11.39 -0.06 -17.21
CA MET A 231 10.58 0.58 -18.25
C MET A 231 9.93 -0.46 -19.18
N GLY A 232 10.67 -1.51 -19.56
CA GLY A 232 10.16 -2.64 -20.32
C GLY A 232 9.03 -3.36 -19.60
N ILE A 233 9.17 -3.59 -18.29
CA ILE A 233 8.12 -4.17 -17.44
C ILE A 233 6.87 -3.28 -17.43
N LEU A 234 7.03 -1.95 -17.27
CA LEU A 234 5.89 -1.02 -17.33
C LEU A 234 5.18 -1.10 -18.70
N ALA A 235 5.92 -1.15 -19.80
CA ALA A 235 5.35 -1.25 -21.14
C ALA A 235 4.57 -2.55 -21.32
N GLN A 236 5.17 -3.69 -20.96
CA GLN A 236 4.51 -5.01 -21.00
C GLN A 236 3.21 -5.02 -20.17
N CYS A 237 3.24 -4.40 -18.98
CA CYS A 237 2.08 -4.29 -18.12
C CYS A 237 0.96 -3.45 -18.74
N LYS A 238 1.31 -2.31 -19.36
CA LYS A 238 0.35 -1.47 -20.08
C LYS A 238 -0.27 -2.24 -21.25
N ASP A 239 0.49 -3.06 -21.96
CA ASP A 239 -0.01 -3.88 -23.08
C ASP A 239 -0.94 -5.01 -22.61
N ALA A 240 -0.67 -5.57 -21.43
CA ALA A 240 -1.54 -6.53 -20.75
C ALA A 240 -2.76 -5.90 -20.04
N ASN A 241 -3.02 -4.60 -20.25
CA ASN A 241 -4.10 -3.84 -19.60
C ASN A 241 -4.05 -3.94 -18.06
N LEU A 242 -2.85 -3.87 -17.48
CA LEU A 242 -2.66 -3.74 -16.04
C LEU A 242 -2.73 -2.27 -15.62
N ILE A 243 -3.35 -2.00 -14.47
CA ILE A 243 -3.39 -0.67 -13.86
C ILE A 243 -2.16 -0.46 -12.98
N GLN A 244 -1.55 0.72 -13.07
CA GLN A 244 -0.40 1.10 -12.26
C GLN A 244 -0.88 1.76 -10.96
N ILE A 245 -0.49 1.16 -9.82
CA ILE A 245 -0.84 1.60 -8.47
C ILE A 245 0.44 1.67 -7.65
N GLY A 246 0.69 2.76 -6.94
CA GLY A 246 1.87 2.90 -6.08
C GLY A 246 1.59 3.81 -4.90
N ASP A 247 2.63 4.16 -4.12
CA ASP A 247 2.45 5.03 -2.96
C ASP A 247 1.76 6.35 -3.32
N ASN A 248 0.78 6.73 -2.50
CA ASN A 248 0.13 8.04 -2.58
C ASN A 248 1.00 9.11 -1.91
N VAL A 249 2.17 9.38 -2.50
CA VAL A 249 3.15 10.38 -2.03
C VAL A 249 3.85 11.06 -3.20
N GLN A 250 4.33 12.28 -3.04
CA GLN A 250 5.01 12.99 -4.13
C GLN A 250 6.47 12.57 -4.27
N ARG A 251 7.16 12.33 -3.15
CA ARG A 251 8.60 12.02 -3.11
C ARG A 251 8.85 10.62 -2.57
N LYS A 252 9.94 10.02 -3.04
CA LYS A 252 10.43 8.71 -2.57
C LYS A 252 9.34 7.63 -2.61
N VAL A 253 8.60 7.57 -3.72
CA VAL A 253 7.66 6.47 -4.00
C VAL A 253 8.43 5.16 -3.88
N SER A 254 7.99 4.28 -3.00
CA SER A 254 8.71 3.05 -2.64
C SER A 254 8.29 1.85 -3.47
N PHE A 255 7.10 1.89 -4.10
CA PHE A 255 6.63 0.83 -4.99
C PHE A 255 5.70 1.30 -6.10
N ILE A 256 5.67 0.54 -7.20
CA ILE A 256 4.62 0.53 -8.22
C ILE A 256 4.22 -0.93 -8.47
N CYS A 257 3.00 -1.27 -8.12
CA CYS A 257 2.33 -2.51 -8.47
C CYS A 257 1.60 -2.35 -9.81
N ASN A 258 1.79 -3.31 -10.72
CA ASN A 258 1.04 -3.40 -11.96
C ASN A 258 -0.07 -4.45 -11.81
N CYS A 259 -1.27 -3.99 -11.48
CA CYS A 259 -2.34 -4.83 -10.97
C CYS A 259 -3.32 -5.27 -12.06
N CYS A 260 -3.74 -6.53 -11.99
CA CYS A 260 -4.86 -7.07 -12.77
C CYS A 260 -6.15 -6.94 -11.95
N SER A 261 -7.27 -6.64 -12.61
CA SER A 261 -8.58 -6.52 -11.96
C SER A 261 -9.11 -7.84 -11.39
N CYS A 262 -8.64 -8.98 -11.90
CA CYS A 262 -9.10 -10.31 -11.52
C CYS A 262 -8.42 -10.86 -10.26
N CYS A 263 -7.10 -10.65 -10.07
CA CYS A 263 -6.38 -11.22 -8.92
C CYS A 263 -6.11 -10.19 -7.82
N CYS A 264 -5.89 -8.91 -8.13
CA CYS A 264 -5.46 -7.91 -7.15
C CYS A 264 -6.46 -7.75 -6.00
N HIS A 265 -6.03 -8.05 -4.77
CA HIS A 265 -6.85 -7.92 -3.57
C HIS A 265 -7.29 -6.48 -3.28
N MET A 266 -6.47 -5.48 -3.62
CA MET A 266 -6.87 -4.08 -3.46
C MET A 266 -8.04 -3.73 -4.39
N LEU A 267 -7.95 -4.09 -5.68
CA LEU A 267 -9.02 -3.81 -6.65
C LEU A 267 -10.30 -4.61 -6.34
N ARG A 268 -10.14 -5.90 -6.01
CA ARG A 268 -11.27 -6.77 -5.59
C ARG A 268 -11.93 -6.23 -4.34
N GLY A 269 -11.17 -5.83 -3.32
CA GLY A 269 -11.72 -5.28 -2.08
C GLY A 269 -12.49 -3.98 -2.31
N VAL A 270 -11.95 -3.05 -3.11
CA VAL A 270 -12.66 -1.81 -3.48
C VAL A 270 -13.98 -2.13 -4.17
N LYS A 271 -13.97 -3.04 -5.15
CA LYS A 271 -15.13 -3.42 -5.95
C LYS A 271 -16.20 -4.15 -5.14
N THR A 272 -15.81 -5.15 -4.36
CA THR A 272 -16.74 -6.02 -3.62
C THR A 272 -17.42 -5.27 -2.48
N TYR A 273 -16.70 -4.39 -1.78
CA TYR A 273 -17.21 -3.70 -0.60
C TYR A 273 -17.65 -2.25 -0.87
N ASN A 274 -17.71 -1.83 -2.14
CA ASN A 274 -18.05 -0.46 -2.58
C ASN A 274 -17.19 0.62 -1.91
N LEU A 275 -15.90 0.33 -1.70
CA LEU A 275 -14.94 1.23 -1.05
C LEU A 275 -14.23 2.09 -2.10
N ASN A 276 -15.02 2.82 -2.92
CA ASN A 276 -14.56 3.52 -4.12
C ASN A 276 -13.43 4.54 -3.87
N LYS A 277 -13.28 5.02 -2.63
CA LYS A 277 -12.21 5.93 -2.22
C LYS A 277 -10.96 5.23 -1.69
N GLY A 278 -10.90 3.91 -1.67
CA GLY A 278 -9.78 3.15 -1.10
C GLY A 278 -8.47 3.24 -1.88
N ILE A 279 -8.54 3.55 -3.18
CA ILE A 279 -7.39 3.86 -4.01
C ILE A 279 -7.58 5.28 -4.52
N VAL A 280 -6.58 6.14 -4.30
CA VAL A 280 -6.66 7.52 -4.76
C VAL A 280 -6.63 7.55 -6.29
N SER A 281 -7.62 8.18 -6.91
CA SER A 281 -7.66 8.35 -8.36
C SER A 281 -6.56 9.29 -8.85
N SER A 282 -6.14 9.17 -10.11
CA SER A 282 -5.26 10.15 -10.75
C SER A 282 -5.99 11.50 -10.95
N ASN A 283 -5.24 12.55 -11.31
CA ASN A 283 -5.82 13.85 -11.70
C ASN A 283 -6.49 13.85 -13.09
N TRP A 284 -6.68 12.67 -13.67
CA TRP A 284 -7.30 12.48 -14.97
C TRP A 284 -8.58 11.65 -14.85
N ILE A 285 -9.50 11.86 -15.78
CA ILE A 285 -10.75 11.11 -15.87
C ILE A 285 -11.10 10.85 -17.34
N MET A 286 -11.79 9.74 -17.59
CA MET A 286 -12.30 9.45 -18.91
C MET A 286 -13.42 10.43 -19.30
N GLU A 287 -13.42 10.84 -20.56
CA GLU A 287 -14.50 11.55 -21.23
C GLU A 287 -14.95 10.75 -22.46
N VAL A 288 -16.26 10.72 -22.71
CA VAL A 288 -16.84 10.01 -23.86
C VAL A 288 -17.25 11.02 -24.93
N ASP A 289 -16.58 10.98 -26.08
CA ASP A 289 -17.03 11.66 -27.29
C ASP A 289 -18.17 10.84 -27.92
N ARG A 290 -19.41 11.32 -27.77
CA ARG A 290 -20.62 10.63 -28.27
C ARG A 290 -20.72 10.59 -29.81
N PHE A 291 -19.98 11.44 -30.52
CA PHE A 291 -19.95 11.41 -31.98
C PHE A 291 -19.06 10.27 -32.46
N LYS A 292 -17.89 10.09 -31.84
CA LYS A 292 -16.93 9.02 -32.16
C LYS A 292 -17.19 7.68 -31.48
N CYS A 293 -17.95 7.67 -30.39
CA CYS A 293 -18.28 6.43 -29.68
C CYS A 293 -19.20 5.55 -30.54
N THR A 294 -18.74 4.33 -30.78
CA THR A 294 -19.49 3.30 -31.52
C THR A 294 -20.31 2.39 -30.61
N GLY A 295 -20.14 2.49 -29.29
CA GLY A 295 -20.80 1.62 -28.31
C GLY A 295 -20.27 0.17 -28.30
N CYS A 296 -19.06 -0.10 -28.81
CA CYS A 296 -18.52 -1.47 -28.91
C CYS A 296 -18.25 -2.15 -27.55
N GLY A 297 -18.08 -1.39 -26.47
CA GLY A 297 -17.92 -1.91 -25.10
C GLY A 297 -16.52 -2.37 -24.70
N GLU A 298 -15.50 -2.24 -25.56
CA GLU A 298 -14.13 -2.65 -25.21
C GLU A 298 -13.58 -1.91 -23.98
N CYS A 299 -13.86 -0.60 -23.86
CA CYS A 299 -13.50 0.19 -22.68
C CYS A 299 -14.14 -0.32 -21.38
N SER A 300 -15.34 -0.88 -21.45
CA SER A 300 -16.05 -1.46 -20.29
C SER A 300 -15.37 -2.76 -19.85
N LYS A 301 -15.00 -3.63 -20.79
CA LYS A 301 -14.35 -4.93 -20.51
C LYS A 301 -13.00 -4.80 -19.81
N VAL A 302 -12.22 -3.76 -20.15
CA VAL A 302 -10.88 -3.55 -19.58
C VAL A 302 -10.87 -2.66 -18.34
N CYS A 303 -12.02 -2.13 -17.92
CA CYS A 303 -12.09 -1.23 -16.77
C CYS A 303 -11.80 -1.99 -15.46
N PRO A 304 -10.77 -1.61 -14.67
CA PRO A 304 -10.38 -2.41 -13.52
C PRO A 304 -11.37 -2.38 -12.34
N LEU A 305 -12.25 -1.38 -12.29
CA LEU A 305 -13.29 -1.22 -11.27
C LEU A 305 -14.71 -1.25 -11.84
N ASP A 306 -14.90 -1.71 -13.09
CA ASP A 306 -16.21 -1.72 -13.76
C ASP A 306 -16.93 -0.36 -13.78
N ALA A 307 -16.17 0.75 -13.80
CA ALA A 307 -16.70 2.10 -13.78
C ALA A 307 -17.40 2.50 -15.09
N ILE A 308 -17.34 1.67 -16.14
CA ILE A 308 -17.84 2.00 -17.48
C ILE A 308 -18.90 0.99 -17.88
N ARG A 309 -20.07 1.47 -18.32
CA ARG A 309 -21.17 0.68 -18.86
C ARG A 309 -21.47 1.09 -20.30
N VAL A 310 -22.17 0.24 -21.06
CA VAL A 310 -22.67 0.60 -22.40
C VAL A 310 -24.19 0.70 -22.34
N GLU A 311 -24.72 1.87 -22.66
CA GLU A 311 -26.15 2.14 -22.62
C GLU A 311 -26.72 2.33 -24.03
N LYS A 312 -28.02 2.05 -24.19
CA LYS A 312 -28.78 2.31 -25.41
C LYS A 312 -29.42 3.69 -25.31
N GLY A 313 -29.15 4.56 -26.27
CA GLY A 313 -29.87 5.81 -26.43
C GLY A 313 -31.23 5.62 -27.06
N LEU A 314 -32.21 6.38 -26.55
CA LEU A 314 -33.46 6.66 -27.26
C LEU A 314 -33.21 7.89 -28.15
N SER A 315 -32.78 7.67 -29.39
CA SER A 315 -32.76 8.69 -30.43
C SER A 315 -33.77 8.30 -31.50
N HIS A 316 -34.54 9.27 -31.97
CA HIS A 316 -35.67 9.08 -32.89
C HIS A 316 -35.30 8.43 -34.24
N GLU A 317 -34.02 8.23 -34.59
CA GLU A 317 -33.66 7.72 -35.92
C GLU A 317 -32.61 6.59 -35.96
N LYS A 318 -32.12 6.05 -34.84
CA LYS A 318 -31.37 4.77 -34.77
C LYS A 318 -31.07 4.41 -33.31
N LYS A 319 -31.12 3.12 -32.96
CA LYS A 319 -30.62 2.59 -31.68
C LYS A 319 -29.10 2.80 -31.59
N LYS A 320 -28.64 3.98 -31.17
CA LYS A 320 -27.21 4.26 -30.96
C LYS A 320 -26.85 3.89 -29.52
N GLN A 321 -25.77 3.14 -29.34
CA GLN A 321 -25.21 2.81 -28.02
C GLN A 321 -23.97 3.65 -27.76
N TRP A 322 -23.70 3.97 -26.50
CA TRP A 322 -22.46 4.66 -26.10
C TRP A 322 -21.99 4.21 -24.72
N ALA A 323 -20.70 4.41 -24.46
CA ALA A 323 -20.13 4.22 -23.14
C ALA A 323 -20.61 5.30 -22.18
N VAL A 324 -20.93 4.92 -20.95
CA VAL A 324 -21.30 5.79 -19.83
C VAL A 324 -20.36 5.50 -18.68
N LEU A 325 -19.75 6.56 -18.15
CA LEU A 325 -18.81 6.48 -17.03
C LEU A 325 -19.54 6.79 -15.72
N ASN A 326 -19.29 5.98 -14.69
CA ASN A 326 -19.47 6.36 -13.30
C ASN A 326 -18.18 7.02 -12.81
N ASP A 327 -18.23 8.34 -12.62
CA ASP A 327 -17.10 9.18 -12.25
C ASP A 327 -16.65 8.98 -10.79
N GLU A 328 -17.56 8.62 -9.89
CA GLU A 328 -17.28 8.31 -8.48
C GLU A 328 -16.42 7.05 -8.30
N VAL A 329 -16.47 6.12 -9.28
CA VAL A 329 -15.69 4.87 -9.27
C VAL A 329 -14.42 4.98 -10.11
N CYS A 330 -14.38 5.89 -11.08
CA CYS A 330 -13.28 5.97 -12.04
C CYS A 330 -11.94 6.33 -11.36
N LEU A 331 -10.93 5.48 -11.47
CA LEU A 331 -9.58 5.76 -10.97
C LEU A 331 -8.73 6.66 -11.89
N GLY A 332 -9.16 6.91 -13.13
CA GLY A 332 -8.39 7.74 -14.06
C GLY A 332 -7.14 7.08 -14.66
N CYS A 333 -7.09 5.75 -14.75
CA CYS A 333 -5.90 5.01 -15.21
C CYS A 333 -5.59 5.12 -16.71
N GLY A 334 -6.58 5.44 -17.55
CA GLY A 334 -6.38 5.62 -18.99
C GLY A 334 -6.46 4.35 -19.86
N ILE A 335 -6.56 3.14 -19.28
CA ILE A 335 -6.64 1.87 -20.04
C ILE A 335 -7.78 1.90 -21.07
N CYS A 336 -8.94 2.45 -20.69
CA CYS A 336 -10.10 2.60 -21.56
C CYS A 336 -9.84 3.49 -22.79
N SER A 337 -9.01 4.52 -22.65
CA SER A 337 -8.64 5.40 -23.75
C SER A 337 -7.63 4.72 -24.68
N LYS A 338 -6.64 4.01 -24.11
CA LYS A 338 -5.65 3.23 -24.87
C LYS A 338 -6.30 2.22 -25.81
N ILE A 339 -7.30 1.47 -25.34
CA ILE A 339 -7.96 0.43 -26.14
C ILE A 339 -8.97 0.97 -27.16
N CYS A 340 -9.37 2.26 -27.05
CA CYS A 340 -10.46 2.81 -27.84
C CYS A 340 -10.02 3.19 -29.27
N LYS A 341 -10.17 2.25 -30.21
CA LYS A 341 -9.79 2.45 -31.62
C LYS A 341 -10.55 3.58 -32.33
N SER A 342 -11.78 3.89 -31.91
CA SER A 342 -12.57 4.96 -32.53
C SER A 342 -12.23 6.35 -31.99
N GLY A 343 -11.40 6.45 -30.94
CA GLY A 343 -11.14 7.71 -30.23
C GLY A 343 -12.34 8.25 -29.47
N GLY A 344 -13.36 7.41 -29.20
CA GLY A 344 -14.55 7.79 -28.44
C GLY A 344 -14.35 7.87 -26.93
N ALA A 345 -13.29 7.25 -26.38
CA ALA A 345 -12.89 7.35 -24.98
C ALA A 345 -11.55 8.11 -24.90
N MET A 346 -11.57 9.26 -24.24
CA MET A 346 -10.42 10.17 -24.13
C MET A 346 -10.14 10.48 -22.67
N MET A 347 -8.93 10.96 -22.36
CA MET A 347 -8.61 11.47 -21.03
C MET A 347 -8.73 12.99 -20.98
N LYS A 348 -9.28 13.51 -19.89
CA LYS A 348 -9.28 14.94 -19.55
C LYS A 348 -8.88 15.17 -18.09
N PRO A 349 -8.41 16.37 -17.73
CA PRO A 349 -8.15 16.72 -16.35
C PRO A 349 -9.44 16.65 -15.51
N ARG A 350 -9.31 16.26 -14.24
CA ARG A 350 -10.40 16.39 -13.27
C ARG A 350 -10.64 17.87 -12.93
N PRO A 351 -11.88 18.26 -12.60
CA PRO A 351 -12.17 19.62 -12.15
C PRO A 351 -11.40 20.02 -10.88
N HIS A 352 -11.19 19.06 -9.98
CA HIS A 352 -10.44 19.24 -8.75
C HIS A 352 -9.18 18.38 -8.80
N ARG A 353 -8.02 19.02 -8.63
CA ARG A 353 -6.75 18.32 -8.49
C ARG A 353 -6.65 17.72 -7.09
N ILE A 354 -6.32 16.44 -7.06
CA ILE A 354 -5.92 15.68 -5.89
C ILE A 354 -4.43 15.88 -5.71
N LEU A 355 -4.03 16.36 -4.53
CA LEU A 355 -2.64 16.49 -4.14
C LEU A 355 -2.30 15.37 -3.16
N ALA A 356 -1.31 14.55 -3.53
CA ALA A 356 -0.78 13.55 -2.63
C ALA A 356 0.03 14.23 -1.50
N PRO A 357 0.10 13.62 -0.30
CA PRO A 357 1.10 13.99 0.71
C PRO A 357 2.51 14.07 0.12
N GLU A 358 3.36 14.94 0.66
CA GLU A 358 4.73 15.11 0.14
C GLU A 358 5.54 13.81 0.30
N THR A 359 5.44 13.18 1.48
CA THR A 359 6.24 12.01 1.86
C THR A 359 5.38 10.89 2.48
N ILE A 360 5.97 9.69 2.61
CA ILE A 360 5.34 8.59 3.36
C ILE A 360 5.12 9.00 4.82
N PHE A 361 6.05 9.75 5.42
CA PHE A 361 5.89 10.22 6.79
C PHE A 361 4.65 11.10 6.95
N ASP A 362 4.49 12.12 6.09
CA ASP A 362 3.34 13.02 6.11
C ASP A 362 2.02 12.26 5.90
N GLN A 363 2.04 11.31 4.96
CA GLN A 363 0.91 10.41 4.72
C GLN A 363 0.54 9.63 6.00
N ARG A 364 1.52 9.03 6.70
CA ARG A 364 1.25 8.26 7.92
C ARG A 364 0.75 9.12 9.07
N VAL A 365 1.29 10.34 9.23
CA VAL A 365 0.79 11.28 10.25
C VAL A 365 -0.66 11.68 9.96
N ALA A 366 -0.97 12.06 8.70
CA ALA A 366 -2.32 12.43 8.30
C ALA A 366 -3.32 11.29 8.56
N MET A 367 -2.97 10.07 8.16
CA MET A 367 -3.77 8.88 8.43
C MET A 367 -3.91 8.58 9.93
N ALA A 368 -2.85 8.75 10.73
CA ALA A 368 -2.90 8.53 12.17
C ALA A 368 -3.87 9.49 12.86
N ILE A 369 -3.89 10.76 12.44
CA ILE A 369 -4.86 11.75 12.91
C ILE A 369 -6.28 11.35 12.51
N GLU A 370 -6.52 11.05 11.23
CA GLU A 370 -7.85 10.70 10.70
C GLU A 370 -8.44 9.45 11.33
N ARG A 371 -7.58 8.51 11.74
CA ARG A 371 -7.98 7.18 12.23
C ARG A 371 -7.89 7.06 13.76
N GLY A 372 -7.57 8.14 14.47
CA GLY A 372 -7.44 8.14 15.94
C GLY A 372 -6.34 7.19 16.43
N LYS A 373 -5.16 7.29 15.80
CA LYS A 373 -3.96 6.48 16.06
C LYS A 373 -2.71 7.33 16.25
N LEU A 374 -2.88 8.64 16.49
CA LEU A 374 -1.74 9.52 16.69
C LEU A 374 -1.05 9.18 18.03
N ALA A 375 -1.81 8.82 19.06
CA ALA A 375 -1.25 8.32 20.32
C ALA A 375 -0.35 7.09 20.11
N ASP A 376 -0.81 6.11 19.33
CA ASP A 376 -0.05 4.88 19.04
C ASP A 376 1.24 5.19 18.24
N MET A 377 1.19 6.18 17.36
CA MET A 377 2.33 6.62 16.55
C MET A 377 3.37 7.41 17.36
N LEU A 378 2.92 8.30 18.27
CA LEU A 378 3.81 9.16 19.08
C LEU A 378 4.38 8.43 20.31
N PHE A 379 3.60 7.58 20.95
CA PHE A 379 3.97 6.87 22.18
C PHE A 379 4.25 5.39 21.93
N ASP A 380 5.05 5.14 20.90
CA ASP A 380 5.26 3.83 20.31
C ASP A 380 6.28 2.92 21.04
N ASP A 381 6.71 3.31 22.25
CA ASP A 381 7.59 2.47 23.06
C ASP A 381 6.75 1.55 23.97
N PRO A 382 6.58 0.25 23.66
CA PRO A 382 5.75 -0.65 24.45
C PRO A 382 6.30 -0.92 25.86
N GLU A 383 7.60 -0.73 26.10
CA GLU A 383 8.24 -1.06 27.37
C GLU A 383 8.18 0.12 28.36
N LYS A 384 8.21 1.37 27.86
CA LYS A 384 8.14 2.57 28.72
C LYS A 384 6.74 2.76 29.32
N LEU A 385 6.66 2.71 30.66
CA LEU A 385 5.41 2.94 31.41
C LEU A 385 4.80 4.33 31.13
N GLY A 386 5.63 5.37 30.98
CA GLY A 386 5.17 6.72 30.65
C GLY A 386 4.49 6.79 29.28
N HIS A 387 5.06 6.13 28.26
CA HIS A 387 4.47 6.06 26.92
C HIS A 387 3.13 5.31 26.95
N ARG A 388 3.03 4.21 27.71
CA ARG A 388 1.77 3.48 27.90
C ARG A 388 0.69 4.32 28.60
N ALA A 389 1.07 5.12 29.61
CA ALA A 389 0.13 5.98 30.34
C ALA A 389 -0.33 7.19 29.51
N LEU A 390 0.60 7.91 28.89
CA LEU A 390 0.30 9.05 28.01
C LEU A 390 -0.45 8.61 26.75
N GLY A 391 -0.07 7.48 26.14
CA GLY A 391 -0.78 6.91 25.00
C GLY A 391 -2.23 6.58 25.31
N ARG A 392 -2.52 6.04 26.51
CA ARG A 392 -3.91 5.81 26.96
C ARG A 392 -4.69 7.10 27.16
N LEU A 393 -4.08 8.14 27.75
CA LEU A 393 -4.72 9.45 27.95
C LEU A 393 -5.04 10.12 26.61
N VAL A 394 -4.09 10.12 25.68
CA VAL A 394 -4.31 10.71 24.34
C VAL A 394 -5.32 9.88 23.53
N SER A 395 -5.28 8.55 23.60
CA SER A 395 -6.28 7.70 22.95
C SER A 395 -7.71 7.91 23.48
N LEU A 396 -7.85 8.22 24.78
CA LEU A 396 -9.13 8.62 25.36
C LEU A 396 -9.59 9.99 24.83
N LEU A 397 -8.69 10.95 24.70
CA LEU A 397 -8.96 12.26 24.10
C LEU A 397 -9.38 12.13 22.62
N GLU A 398 -8.69 11.29 21.84
CA GLU A 398 -9.00 11.03 20.42
C GLU A 398 -10.42 10.50 20.20
N LYS A 399 -10.98 9.80 21.19
CA LYS A 399 -12.34 9.26 21.15
C LYS A 399 -13.42 10.30 21.46
N THR A 400 -13.06 11.47 22.01
CA THR A 400 -14.03 12.50 22.38
C THR A 400 -14.65 13.20 21.17
N ALA A 401 -15.89 13.67 21.32
CA ALA A 401 -16.57 14.44 20.28
C ALA A 401 -15.83 15.77 19.97
N LEU A 402 -15.29 16.43 21.00
CA LEU A 402 -14.52 17.67 20.87
C LEU A 402 -13.27 17.48 19.99
N TYR A 403 -12.52 16.41 20.19
CA TYR A 403 -11.35 16.11 19.35
C TYR A 403 -11.75 15.84 17.90
N LYS A 404 -12.79 15.03 17.68
CA LYS A 404 -13.30 14.75 16.33
C LYS A 404 -13.76 16.02 15.62
N THR A 405 -14.47 16.91 16.30
CA THR A 405 -14.92 18.20 15.76
C THR A 405 -13.73 19.13 15.47
N ALA A 406 -12.75 19.20 16.38
CA ALA A 406 -11.54 19.99 16.15
C ALA A 406 -10.73 19.48 14.95
N MET A 407 -10.65 18.15 14.77
CA MET A 407 -9.93 17.54 13.64
C MET A 407 -10.71 17.49 12.33
N ALA A 408 -12.00 17.80 12.36
CA ALA A 408 -12.78 18.07 11.15
C ALA A 408 -12.48 19.47 10.56
N SER A 409 -11.88 20.38 11.34
CA SER A 409 -11.40 21.67 10.83
C SER A 409 -10.09 21.50 10.08
N GLU A 410 -10.10 21.83 8.78
CA GLU A 410 -8.93 21.75 7.91
C GLU A 410 -7.75 22.59 8.44
N SER A 411 -8.03 23.77 8.99
CA SER A 411 -6.99 24.67 9.53
C SER A 411 -6.31 24.09 10.78
N ILE A 412 -7.06 23.43 11.65
CA ILE A 412 -6.52 22.78 12.86
C ILE A 412 -5.75 21.52 12.46
N LYS A 413 -6.28 20.71 11.54
CA LYS A 413 -5.62 19.51 11.01
C LYS A 413 -4.26 19.86 10.39
N LEU A 414 -4.21 20.89 9.54
CA LEU A 414 -2.97 21.39 8.94
C LEU A 414 -1.99 21.94 9.99
N SER A 415 -2.48 22.66 11.00
CA SER A 415 -1.62 23.20 12.07
C SER A 415 -0.98 22.10 12.90
N VAL A 416 -1.76 21.08 13.30
CA VAL A 416 -1.25 19.91 14.03
C VAL A 416 -0.28 19.11 13.17
N LEU A 417 -0.63 18.85 11.90
CA LEU A 417 0.25 18.17 10.95
C LEU A 417 1.60 18.91 10.83
N ASN A 418 1.57 20.21 10.60
CA ASN A 418 2.78 21.03 10.47
C ASN A 418 3.64 21.01 11.74
N LEU A 419 3.03 21.06 12.93
CA LEU A 419 3.75 20.99 14.19
C LEU A 419 4.39 19.61 14.40
N LEU A 420 3.66 18.53 14.12
CA LEU A 420 4.17 17.17 14.26
C LEU A 420 5.27 16.86 13.25
N VAL A 421 5.07 17.26 11.98
CA VAL A 421 6.08 17.12 10.93
C VAL A 421 7.32 17.94 11.26
N LYS A 422 7.18 19.17 11.74
CA LYS A 422 8.32 20.00 12.17
C LYS A 422 9.05 19.42 13.38
N GLY A 423 8.31 18.90 14.36
CA GLY A 423 8.88 18.24 15.54
C GLY A 423 9.61 16.94 15.17
N ALA A 424 9.01 16.14 14.29
CA ALA A 424 9.59 14.91 13.78
C ALA A 424 10.81 15.18 12.90
N LYS A 425 10.78 16.13 11.96
CA LYS A 425 11.96 16.52 11.17
C LYS A 425 13.14 16.94 12.05
N LYS A 426 12.87 17.57 13.21
CA LYS A 426 13.89 17.93 14.20
C LYS A 426 14.44 16.73 14.98
N GLN A 427 13.65 15.67 15.15
CA GLN A 427 14.01 14.44 15.88
C GLN A 427 14.57 13.34 14.97
N ALA A 428 14.15 13.33 13.70
CA ALA A 428 14.44 12.34 12.68
C ALA A 428 15.87 12.47 12.14
N GLY A 429 16.51 13.64 12.30
CA GLY A 429 17.91 13.86 11.92
C GLY A 429 18.22 13.29 10.54
N VAL A 430 19.07 12.26 10.51
CA VAL A 430 19.52 11.46 9.35
C VAL A 430 18.39 10.99 8.40
N PHE A 431 17.17 10.79 8.91
CA PHE A 431 16.04 10.32 8.11
C PHE A 431 15.32 11.40 7.31
N ALA A 432 15.55 12.68 7.63
CA ALA A 432 14.92 13.77 6.91
C ALA A 432 15.30 13.71 5.42
N ASP A 433 16.56 13.45 5.05
CA ASP A 433 16.98 13.45 3.65
C ASP A 433 16.63 12.15 2.89
N HIS A 434 16.42 11.06 3.63
CA HIS A 434 16.12 9.74 3.05
C HIS A 434 14.62 9.50 2.83
N PHE A 435 13.77 10.15 3.64
CA PHE A 435 12.31 10.03 3.58
C PHE A 435 11.58 11.33 3.20
N SER A 436 12.27 12.49 3.09
CA SER A 436 11.69 13.78 2.65
C SER A 436 11.94 14.16 1.19
#